data_AF-A0A2E0YMC2-F1
#
_entry.id   AF-A0A2E0YMC2-F1
#
_cell.length_a   1.000
_cell.length_b   1.000
_cell.length_c   1.000
_cell.angle_alpha   90.00
_cell.angle_beta   90.00
_cell.angle_gamma   90.00
#
_symmetry.space_group_name_H-M   'P 1'
#
loop_
_entity.id
_entity.type
_entity.pdbx_description
1 polymer ?
#
loop_
_entity_poly.entity_id
_entity_poly.type
_entity_poly.pdbx_seq_one_letter_code
_entity_poly.pdbx_strand_id
1 'polypeptide(L)'
;MIAYENLSGTSNIRYYHISEEAISLTFKNGVTYEYNYDTPGAMHVENMKTFAIHGLWLNRYVVRHVGSQYHKHYIAKVTRHSLEYLLRA
;
A
#
# COMPACT_ATOMS: atom_id res chain seq x y z
N MET A 1 -5.66 6.53 3.80
CA MET A 1 -4.47 5.62 3.82
C MET A 1 -4.41 5.00 5.21
N ILE A 2 -4.23 3.68 5.32
CA ILE A 2 -4.23 2.94 6.60
C ILE A 2 -2.79 2.48 6.90
N ALA A 3 -2.35 2.59 8.15
CA ALA A 3 -1.05 2.08 8.57
C ALA A 3 -1.04 0.56 8.52
N TYR A 4 -0.01 -0.02 7.91
CA TYR A 4 0.15 -1.46 7.88
C TYR A 4 0.66 -1.94 9.23
N GLU A 5 -0.09 -2.83 9.89
CA GLU A 5 0.19 -3.26 11.27
C GLU A 5 1.55 -3.96 11.39
N ASN A 6 1.99 -4.66 10.35
CA ASN A 6 3.28 -5.34 10.30
C ASN A 6 3.53 -6.23 11.52
N LEU A 7 2.60 -7.14 11.81
CA LEU A 7 2.69 -8.06 12.94
C LEU A 7 3.95 -8.94 12.93
N SER A 8 4.56 -9.15 11.75
CA SER A 8 5.84 -9.85 11.59
C SER A 8 7.08 -9.02 11.96
N GLY A 9 6.95 -7.71 12.18
CA GLY A 9 8.05 -6.77 12.43
C GLY A 9 8.98 -6.48 11.24
N THR A 10 9.00 -7.33 10.21
CA THR A 10 10.02 -7.33 9.15
C THR A 10 9.55 -6.73 7.80
N SER A 11 8.31 -6.24 7.70
CA SER A 11 7.77 -5.68 6.45
C SER A 11 8.39 -4.31 6.11
N ASN A 12 8.58 -4.07 4.81
CA ASN A 12 8.96 -2.75 4.29
C ASN A 12 7.76 -1.89 3.89
N ILE A 13 6.54 -2.39 4.07
CA ILE A 13 5.30 -1.66 3.81
C ILE A 13 4.96 -0.81 5.03
N ARG A 14 4.64 0.47 4.79
CA ARG A 14 4.30 1.45 5.81
C ARG A 14 2.80 1.75 5.84
N TYR A 15 2.21 1.93 4.66
CA TYR A 15 0.78 2.20 4.52
C TYR A 15 0.20 1.39 3.37
N TYR A 16 -1.11 1.16 3.43
CA TYR A 16 -1.88 0.65 2.32
C TYR A 16 -3.17 1.46 2.11
N HIS A 17 -3.72 1.39 0.91
CA HIS A 17 -5.02 1.93 0.58
C HIS A 17 -5.76 0.92 -0.31
N ILE A 18 -6.97 0.54 0.10
CA ILE A 18 -7.83 -0.38 -0.64
C ILE A 18 -8.87 0.45 -1.39
N SER A 19 -9.01 0.17 -2.69
CA SER A 19 -10.08 0.65 -3.55
C SER A 19 -10.85 -0.57 -4.08
N GLU A 20 -11.93 -0.33 -4.83
CA GLU A 20 -12.78 -1.41 -5.36
C GLU A 20 -11.98 -2.41 -6.21
N GLU A 21 -11.15 -1.93 -7.14
CA GLU A 21 -10.42 -2.78 -8.09
C GLU A 21 -8.88 -2.70 -7.92
N ALA A 22 -8.42 -2.07 -6.84
CA ALA A 22 -7.00 -1.82 -6.63
C ALA A 22 -6.57 -1.82 -5.16
N ILE A 23 -5.27 -1.98 -4.96
CA ILE A 23 -4.59 -1.72 -3.70
C ILE A 23 -3.32 -0.92 -3.95
N SER A 24 -3.13 0.17 -3.21
CA SER A 24 -1.90 0.95 -3.22
C SER A 24 -1.07 0.66 -1.98
N LEU A 25 0.22 0.38 -2.15
CA LEU A 25 1.16 0.08 -1.08
C LEU A 25 2.26 1.13 -1.02
N THR A 26 2.34 1.84 0.10
CA THR A 26 3.42 2.79 0.36
C THR A 26 4.51 2.13 1.17
N PHE A 27 5.72 2.11 0.62
CA PHE A 27 6.89 1.51 1.27
C PHE A 27 7.64 2.52 2.14
N LYS A 28 8.52 2.01 3.00
CA LYS A 28 9.36 2.82 3.90
C LYS A 28 10.22 3.86 3.17
N ASN A 29 10.57 3.63 1.91
CA ASN A 29 11.30 4.57 1.05
C ASN A 29 10.43 5.72 0.50
N GLY A 30 9.12 5.75 0.82
CA GLY A 30 8.19 6.80 0.40
C GLY A 30 7.56 6.59 -0.98
N VAL A 31 7.95 5.54 -1.71
CA VAL A 31 7.33 5.20 -3.00
C VAL A 31 6.04 4.43 -2.75
N THR A 32 5.00 4.79 -3.49
CA THR A 32 3.72 4.09 -3.50
C THR A 32 3.54 3.36 -4.82
N TYR A 33 3.19 2.08 -4.75
CA TYR A 33 2.90 1.23 -5.91
C TYR A 33 1.43 0.86 -5.90
N GLU A 34 0.76 1.01 -7.03
CA GLU A 34 -0.63 0.63 -7.23
C GLU A 34 -0.71 -0.67 -8.00
N TYR A 35 -1.48 -1.61 -7.47
CA TYR A 35 -1.79 -2.89 -8.08
C TYR A 35 -3.29 -2.93 -8.36
N ASN A 36 -3.68 -3.18 -9.60
CA ASN A 36 -5.07 -3.22 -10.02
C ASN A 36 -5.43 -4.56 -10.67
N TYR A 37 -6.68 -4.70 -11.09
CA TYR A 37 -7.18 -5.92 -11.70
C TYR A 37 -6.54 -6.23 -13.06
N ASP A 38 -6.00 -5.24 -13.78
CA ASP A 38 -5.23 -5.49 -15.01
C ASP A 38 -3.82 -6.03 -14.71
N THR A 39 -3.17 -5.47 -13.69
CA THR A 39 -1.79 -5.79 -13.34
C THR A 39 -1.63 -5.70 -11.83
N PRO A 40 -1.49 -6.84 -11.12
CA PRO A 40 -1.14 -8.19 -11.59
C PRO A 40 -2.33 -9.13 -11.88
N GLY A 41 -3.57 -8.66 -11.77
CA GLY A 41 -4.76 -9.53 -11.85
C GLY A 41 -5.62 -9.47 -10.59
N ALA A 42 -6.94 -9.61 -10.76
CA ALA A 42 -7.91 -9.51 -9.66
C ALA A 42 -7.63 -10.47 -8.50
N MET A 43 -7.29 -11.73 -8.79
CA MET A 43 -6.97 -12.73 -7.76
C MET A 43 -5.83 -12.28 -6.84
N HIS A 44 -4.78 -11.67 -7.40
CA HIS A 44 -3.65 -11.17 -6.62
C HIS A 44 -4.03 -9.94 -5.80
N VAL A 45 -4.82 -9.03 -6.38
CA VAL A 45 -5.32 -7.84 -5.68
C VAL A 45 -6.18 -8.21 -4.48
N GLU A 46 -7.12 -9.15 -4.62
CA GLU A 46 -7.97 -9.58 -3.50
C GLU A 46 -7.19 -10.27 -2.38
N ASN A 47 -6.20 -11.11 -2.74
CA ASN A 47 -5.29 -11.69 -1.77
C ASN A 47 -4.48 -10.61 -1.05
N MET A 48 -3.96 -9.61 -1.77
CA MET A 48 -3.24 -8.48 -1.18
C MET A 48 -4.12 -7.66 -0.22
N LYS A 49 -5.37 -7.38 -0.57
CA LYS A 49 -6.34 -6.72 0.32
C LYS A 49 -6.54 -7.50 1.61
N THR A 50 -6.73 -8.82 1.49
CA THR A 50 -6.90 -9.72 2.65
C THR A 50 -5.68 -9.68 3.58
N PHE A 51 -4.47 -9.82 3.05
CA PHE A 51 -3.24 -9.75 3.87
C PHE A 51 -2.98 -8.35 4.46
N ALA A 52 -3.40 -7.29 3.76
CA ALA A 52 -3.31 -5.93 4.28
C ALA A 52 -4.19 -5.73 5.52
N ILE A 53 -5.42 -6.23 5.49
CA ILE A 53 -6.37 -6.17 6.60
C ILE A 53 -5.90 -7.01 7.79
N HIS A 54 -5.35 -8.21 7.53
CA HIS A 54 -4.80 -9.08 8.59
C HIS A 54 -3.47 -8.59 9.19
N GLY A 55 -2.81 -7.60 8.59
CA GLY A 55 -1.54 -7.08 9.12
C GLY A 55 -0.33 -8.02 9.00
N LEU A 56 -0.47 -9.15 8.28
CA LEU A 56 0.52 -10.21 8.18
C LEU A 56 0.66 -10.70 6.72
N TRP A 57 1.83 -11.24 6.37
CA TRP A 57 2.13 -11.89 5.07
C TRP A 57 2.19 -11.00 3.82
N LEU A 58 1.61 -9.79 3.81
CA LEU A 58 1.51 -8.95 2.62
C LEU A 58 2.85 -8.74 1.89
N ASN A 59 3.89 -8.33 2.60
CA ASN A 59 5.20 -8.07 1.98
C ASN A 59 5.81 -9.34 1.37
N ARG A 60 5.69 -10.48 2.06
CA ARG A 60 6.17 -11.77 1.53
C ARG A 60 5.39 -12.17 0.28
N TYR A 61 4.07 -11.99 0.30
CA TYR A 61 3.21 -12.30 -0.82
C TYR A 61 3.56 -11.46 -2.06
N VAL A 62 3.71 -10.14 -1.88
CA VAL A 62 4.10 -9.22 -2.95
C VAL A 62 5.43 -9.66 -3.56
N VAL A 63 6.48 -9.88 -2.75
CA VAL A 63 7.80 -10.30 -3.24
C VAL A 63 7.75 -11.64 -3.99
N ARG A 64 6.95 -12.61 -3.52
CA ARG A 64 6.91 -13.96 -4.09
C ARG A 64 6.04 -14.09 -5.33
N HIS A 65 4.90 -13.40 -5.39
CA HIS A 65 3.87 -13.64 -6.39
C HIS A 65 3.67 -12.48 -7.38
N VAL A 66 3.93 -11.25 -6.95
CA VAL A 66 3.62 -10.06 -7.75
C VAL A 66 4.89 -9.40 -8.28
N GLY A 67 5.87 -9.18 -7.41
CA GLY A 67 7.12 -8.52 -7.74
C GLY A 67 6.89 -7.12 -8.31
N SER A 68 7.44 -6.88 -9.50
CA SER A 68 7.34 -5.60 -10.21
C SER A 68 6.09 -5.47 -11.09
N GLN A 69 5.12 -6.38 -10.99
CA GLN A 69 3.85 -6.31 -11.73
C GLN A 69 2.88 -5.34 -11.05
N TYR A 70 3.22 -4.06 -11.08
CA TYR A 70 2.35 -2.96 -10.63
C TYR A 70 1.84 -2.18 -11.84
N HIS A 71 0.65 -1.58 -11.70
CA HIS A 71 0.05 -0.75 -12.73
C HIS A 71 0.77 0.60 -12.86
N LYS A 72 1.02 1.26 -11.72
CA LYS A 72 1.76 2.52 -11.66
C LYS A 72 2.46 2.70 -10.31
N HIS A 73 3.44 3.59 -10.26
CA HIS A 73 4.06 4.02 -9.02
C HIS A 73 4.19 5.54 -8.96
N TYR A 74 4.16 6.10 -7.76
CA TYR A 74 4.27 7.53 -7.52
C TYR A 74 4.86 7.80 -6.13
N ILE A 75 5.49 8.96 -5.96
CA ILE A 75 5.93 9.45 -4.67
C ILE A 75 4.82 10.39 -4.17
N ALA A 76 4.17 10.03 -3.06
CA ALA A 76 3.22 10.94 -2.44
C ALA A 76 3.99 12.18 -1.96
N LYS A 77 3.71 13.35 -2.53
CA LYS A 77 4.24 14.62 -2.03
C LYS A 77 3.70 14.81 -0.62
N VAL A 78 4.51 14.50 0.39
CA VAL A 78 4.19 14.82 1.79
C VAL A 78 4.09 16.33 1.87
N THR A 79 2.86 16.85 1.74
CA THR A 79 2.61 18.28 1.82
C THR A 79 2.59 18.61 3.30
N ARG A 80 3.70 19.14 3.81
CA ARG A 80 3.90 19.57 5.20
C ARG A 80 2.99 20.77 5.59
N HIS A 81 2.07 21.18 4.73
CA HIS A 81 1.36 22.46 4.77
C HIS A 81 -0.15 22.35 5.09
N SER A 82 -0.60 21.22 5.66
CA SER A 82 -2.04 21.01 5.98
C SER A 82 -2.34 20.93 7.49
N LEU A 83 -1.41 21.36 8.36
CA LEU A 83 -1.65 21.48 9.81
C LEU A 83 -1.93 22.93 10.26
N GLU A 84 -1.62 23.93 9.45
CA GLU A 84 -1.88 25.34 9.81
C GLU A 84 -3.35 25.75 9.63
N TYR A 85 -4.15 24.96 8.89
CA TYR A 85 -5.57 25.27 8.64
C TYR A 85 -6.51 24.79 9.76
N LEU A 86 -6.07 23.85 10.61
CA LEU A 86 -6.91 23.29 11.68
C LEU A 86 -6.67 23.92 13.07
N LEU A 87 -5.69 24.82 13.20
CA LEU A 87 -5.38 25.53 14.45
C LEU A 87 -5.77 27.02 14.44
N ARG A 88 -6.53 27.46 13.43
CA ARG A 88 -7.03 28.85 13.30
C ARG A 88 -8.55 28.97 13.23
N ALA A 89 -9.29 27.98 13.72
CA ALA A 89 -10.75 28.09 13.92
C ALA A 89 -11.06 28.16 15.41
#